data_AF-A0AAD6YK58-F1
#
_entry.id   AF-A0AAD6YK58-F1
#
_cell.length_a   1.000
_cell.length_b   1.000
_cell.length_c   1.000
_cell.angle_alpha   90.00
_cell.angle_beta   90.00
_cell.angle_gamma   90.00
#
_symmetry.space_group_name_H-M   'P 1'
#
loop_
_entity.id
_entity.type
_entity.pdbx_description
1 polymer ?
#
loop_
_entity_poly.entity_id
_entity_poly.type
_entity_poly.pdbx_seq_one_letter_code
_entity_poly.pdbx_strand_id
1 'polypeptide(L)'
;MTTEPNGNGALPSDVDPLAGHIGHLSPEQEAKLTELKAACARDGVYEPATARPTPNEAVLLRYLRARKWSVPDALQQLKDTEAWRETNKLYELYDTIDADAFEDARKVYHMWSGRRDLEGRPVYVYEISHLKNNMASFERSSTSLQSPATAADPIPGKLRTLCALYEHMTAFVLPMCDALPDRPHPETPISTTTHIVDVSGLGLMGFWNLKAHMQAASTLASAHYPETLERLYMVGTPLFFPTVWGWIKRWFDPVTTAKIHILAAADVAPTLRLAIRPADLPRKYGGELEWEYGMPPSADAGIVRAVVGLKAEPDAWVGGPLRWVPQPGGGAKVVARGTVQGKQRDEVVAVFDSGEVKAA
;
A
#
# COMPACT_ATOMS: atom_id res chain seq x y z
N MET A 1 -24.87 -27.09 -17.08
CA MET A 1 -24.63 -27.19 -15.63
C MET A 1 -23.35 -27.95 -15.42
N THR A 2 -22.26 -27.25 -15.20
CA THR A 2 -20.96 -27.81 -14.76
C THR A 2 -20.44 -26.82 -13.74
N THR A 3 -20.68 -27.15 -12.47
CA THR A 3 -20.15 -26.46 -11.30
C THR A 3 -18.67 -26.82 -11.21
N GLU A 4 -17.77 -25.90 -11.55
CA GLU A 4 -16.38 -26.00 -11.11
C GLU A 4 -16.32 -25.79 -9.59
N PRO A 5 -15.50 -26.56 -8.85
CA PRO A 5 -15.42 -26.42 -7.41
C PRO A 5 -14.75 -25.09 -7.07
N ASN A 6 -15.41 -24.28 -6.25
CA ASN A 6 -14.79 -23.15 -5.57
C ASN A 6 -13.56 -23.68 -4.81
N GLY A 7 -12.40 -23.08 -5.09
CA GLY A 7 -11.14 -23.45 -4.47
C GLY A 7 -11.26 -23.45 -2.95
N ASN A 8 -11.00 -24.62 -2.35
CA ASN A 8 -10.84 -24.82 -0.92
C ASN A 8 -9.96 -23.74 -0.30
N GLY A 9 -10.36 -23.24 0.87
CA GLY A 9 -9.61 -22.33 1.73
C GLY A 9 -8.34 -22.91 2.36
N ALA A 10 -7.55 -23.67 1.60
CA ALA A 10 -6.19 -24.08 1.94
C ALA A 10 -5.30 -23.71 0.76
N LEU A 11 -4.30 -22.86 0.98
CA LEU A 11 -3.25 -22.59 -0.01
C LEU A 11 -2.46 -23.89 -0.24
N PRO A 12 -2.44 -24.48 -1.45
CA PRO A 12 -1.46 -25.51 -1.77
C PRO A 12 -0.23 -24.85 -2.39
N SER A 13 0.96 -25.05 -1.80
CA SER A 13 2.20 -25.33 -2.58
C SER A 13 3.42 -25.49 -1.67
N ASP A 14 4.30 -26.43 -2.01
CA ASP A 14 5.69 -26.59 -1.52
C ASP A 14 6.61 -25.39 -1.89
N VAL A 15 6.05 -24.19 -2.05
CA VAL A 15 6.75 -22.99 -2.50
C VAL A 15 6.90 -22.05 -1.32
N ASP A 16 8.15 -21.69 -1.03
CA ASP A 16 8.50 -20.71 0.00
C ASP A 16 7.73 -19.40 -0.25
N PRO A 17 6.89 -18.93 0.71
CA PRO A 17 6.12 -17.70 0.57
C PRO A 17 6.99 -16.44 0.46
N LEU A 18 8.28 -16.53 0.79
CA LEU A 18 9.26 -15.45 0.68
C LEU A 18 10.14 -15.58 -0.57
N ALA A 19 9.91 -16.59 -1.43
CA ALA A 19 10.70 -16.79 -2.64
C ALA A 19 10.78 -15.52 -3.49
N GLY A 20 12.00 -15.10 -3.86
CA GLY A 20 12.21 -13.89 -4.64
C GLY A 20 12.19 -12.59 -3.80
N HIS A 21 12.23 -12.70 -2.48
CA HIS A 21 12.51 -11.61 -1.55
C HIS A 21 13.93 -11.71 -0.98
N ILE A 22 14.41 -10.62 -0.37
CA ILE A 22 15.74 -10.56 0.27
C ILE A 22 15.84 -11.67 1.33
N GLY A 23 16.96 -12.38 1.34
CA GLY A 23 17.19 -13.56 2.19
C GLY A 23 16.71 -14.88 1.57
N HIS A 24 15.88 -14.80 0.52
CA HIS A 24 15.19 -15.94 -0.11
C HIS A 24 15.33 -15.91 -1.64
N LEU A 25 16.45 -15.37 -2.12
CA LEU A 25 16.78 -15.31 -3.54
C LEU A 25 17.51 -16.59 -3.97
N SER A 26 17.20 -17.11 -5.15
CA SER A 26 18.08 -18.10 -5.79
C SER A 26 19.38 -17.43 -6.28
N PRO A 27 20.46 -18.20 -6.54
CA PRO A 27 21.70 -17.62 -7.09
C PRO A 27 21.48 -16.85 -8.41
N GLU A 28 20.54 -17.30 -9.24
CA GLU A 28 20.18 -16.58 -10.47
C GLU A 28 19.50 -15.24 -10.16
N GLN A 29 18.61 -15.22 -9.17
CA GLN A 29 17.90 -14.02 -8.76
C GLN A 29 18.84 -12.99 -8.11
N GLU A 30 19.80 -13.44 -7.29
CA GLU A 30 20.87 -12.59 -6.73
C GLU A 30 21.74 -11.96 -7.83
N ALA A 31 22.10 -12.73 -8.85
CA ALA A 31 22.86 -12.24 -9.99
C ALA A 31 22.08 -11.13 -10.75
N LYS A 32 20.77 -11.34 -10.97
CA LYS A 32 19.92 -10.34 -11.62
C LYS A 32 19.70 -9.08 -10.79
N LEU A 33 19.58 -9.21 -9.47
CA LEU A 33 19.55 -8.04 -8.57
C LEU A 33 20.85 -7.26 -8.67
N THR A 34 21.99 -7.94 -8.67
CA THR A 34 23.31 -7.32 -8.83
C THR A 34 23.45 -6.60 -10.17
N GLU A 35 22.99 -7.23 -11.25
CA GLU A 35 22.98 -6.64 -12.59
C GLU A 35 22.10 -5.38 -12.66
N LEU A 36 20.88 -5.45 -12.11
CA LEU A 36 19.97 -4.30 -12.07
C LEU A 36 20.53 -3.15 -11.24
N LYS A 37 21.15 -3.43 -10.08
CA LYS A 37 21.82 -2.41 -9.25
C LYS A 37 22.93 -1.70 -10.04
N ALA A 38 23.77 -2.46 -10.74
CA ALA A 38 24.84 -1.89 -11.57
C ALA A 38 24.27 -1.04 -12.72
N ALA A 39 23.18 -1.49 -13.34
CA ALA A 39 22.52 -0.75 -14.40
C ALA A 39 21.87 0.55 -13.91
N CYS A 40 21.19 0.51 -12.76
CA CYS A 40 20.59 1.70 -12.15
C CYS A 40 21.66 2.72 -11.72
N ALA A 41 22.80 2.25 -11.19
CA ALA A 41 23.91 3.11 -10.80
C ALA A 41 24.54 3.81 -12.02
N ARG A 42 24.77 3.06 -13.11
CA ARG A 42 25.29 3.61 -14.38
C ARG A 42 24.36 4.66 -14.97
N ASP A 43 23.05 4.46 -14.84
CA ASP A 43 22.03 5.30 -15.45
C ASP A 43 21.54 6.44 -14.52
N GLY A 44 22.10 6.57 -13.31
CA GLY A 44 21.76 7.62 -12.33
C GLY A 44 20.38 7.47 -11.66
N VAL A 45 19.76 6.28 -11.75
CA VAL A 45 18.45 5.97 -11.15
C VAL A 45 18.59 5.50 -9.70
N TYR A 46 19.77 4.99 -9.35
CA TYR A 46 20.11 4.51 -8.01
C TYR A 46 21.35 5.21 -7.48
N GLU A 47 21.19 5.95 -6.39
CA GLU A 47 22.30 6.45 -5.59
C GLU A 47 22.10 6.04 -4.13
N PRO A 48 22.97 5.19 -3.55
CA PRO A 48 22.95 4.94 -2.12
C PRO A 48 23.39 6.23 -1.41
N ALA A 49 22.48 6.83 -0.63
CA ALA A 49 22.69 7.99 0.25
C ALA A 49 22.47 9.42 -0.31
N THR A 50 21.46 9.65 -1.16
CA THR A 50 21.05 11.03 -1.53
C THR A 50 19.85 11.56 -0.74
N ALA A 51 19.62 12.88 -0.83
CA ALA A 51 18.47 13.57 -0.25
C ALA A 51 17.13 13.30 -0.99
N ARG A 52 17.17 12.68 -2.19
CA ARG A 52 15.99 12.18 -2.88
C ARG A 52 15.76 10.71 -2.48
N PRO A 53 14.52 10.25 -2.31
CA PRO A 53 14.25 8.83 -2.09
C PRO A 53 14.74 8.03 -3.31
N THR A 54 15.82 7.28 -3.17
CA THR A 54 16.28 6.34 -4.22
C THR A 54 15.69 4.95 -3.95
N PRO A 55 15.40 4.16 -4.99
CA PRO A 55 14.94 2.78 -4.83
C PRO A 55 15.93 1.97 -3.97
N ASN A 56 15.50 1.42 -2.83
CA ASN A 56 16.31 0.45 -2.11
C ASN A 56 16.21 -0.95 -2.76
N GLU A 57 16.97 -1.94 -2.27
CA GLU A 57 16.95 -3.30 -2.84
C GLU A 57 15.55 -3.93 -2.85
N ALA A 58 14.74 -3.69 -1.82
CA ALA A 58 13.37 -4.17 -1.77
C ALA A 58 12.51 -3.54 -2.89
N VAL A 59 12.72 -2.25 -3.21
CA VAL A 59 12.09 -1.61 -4.38
C VAL A 59 12.59 -2.27 -5.67
N LEU A 60 13.89 -2.45 -5.87
CA LEU A 60 14.43 -3.07 -7.09
C LEU A 60 13.86 -4.47 -7.33
N LEU A 61 13.74 -5.28 -6.27
CA LEU A 61 13.15 -6.61 -6.36
C LEU A 61 11.67 -6.59 -6.74
N ARG A 62 10.89 -5.58 -6.32
CA ARG A 62 9.50 -5.42 -6.79
C ARG A 62 9.44 -5.28 -8.30
N TYR A 63 10.33 -4.50 -8.91
CA TYR A 63 10.38 -4.35 -10.36
C TYR A 63 10.88 -5.61 -11.07
N LEU A 64 11.88 -6.29 -10.52
CA LEU A 64 12.32 -7.59 -11.06
C LEU A 64 11.19 -8.61 -11.05
N ARG A 65 10.46 -8.78 -9.94
CA ARG A 65 9.32 -9.70 -9.86
C ARG A 65 8.22 -9.32 -10.85
N ALA A 66 7.86 -8.03 -10.91
CA ALA A 66 6.86 -7.51 -11.85
C ALA A 66 7.21 -7.70 -13.33
N ARG A 67 8.49 -7.87 -13.64
CA ARG A 67 9.01 -8.10 -14.99
C ARG A 67 9.60 -9.49 -15.16
N LYS A 68 9.18 -10.46 -14.33
CA LYS A 68 9.56 -11.87 -14.43
C LYS A 68 11.08 -12.05 -14.50
N TRP A 69 11.80 -11.26 -13.72
CA TRP A 69 13.25 -11.23 -13.64
C TRP A 69 13.96 -10.84 -14.96
N SER A 70 13.30 -10.03 -15.81
CA SER A 70 13.93 -9.34 -16.93
C SER A 70 14.59 -8.04 -16.45
N VAL A 71 15.92 -8.00 -16.41
CA VAL A 71 16.67 -6.81 -15.98
C VAL A 71 16.42 -5.60 -16.90
N PRO A 72 16.43 -5.72 -18.24
CA PRO A 72 16.14 -4.59 -19.13
C PRO A 72 14.74 -4.01 -18.91
N ASP A 73 13.71 -4.86 -18.79
CA ASP A 73 12.33 -4.40 -18.63
C ASP A 73 12.10 -3.79 -17.24
N ALA A 74 12.73 -4.35 -16.20
CA ALA A 74 12.68 -3.80 -14.84
C ALA A 74 13.34 -2.42 -14.77
N LEU A 75 14.51 -2.27 -15.39
CA LEU A 75 15.22 -0.99 -15.49
C LEU A 75 14.39 0.04 -16.26
N GLN A 76 13.80 -0.34 -17.38
CA GLN A 76 12.95 0.56 -18.16
C GLN A 76 11.73 1.02 -17.34
N GLN A 77 11.02 0.10 -16.69
CA GLN A 77 9.87 0.45 -15.87
C GLN A 77 10.25 1.35 -14.67
N LEU A 78 11.42 1.13 -14.06
CA LEU A 78 11.96 2.02 -13.02
C LEU A 78 12.19 3.43 -13.56
N LYS A 79 12.87 3.55 -14.70
CA LYS A 79 13.13 4.83 -15.37
C LYS A 79 11.83 5.56 -15.73
N ASP A 80 10.87 4.84 -16.30
CA ASP A 80 9.56 5.39 -16.64
C ASP A 80 8.83 5.88 -15.39
N THR A 81 8.97 5.16 -14.27
CA THR A 81 8.38 5.58 -13.00
C THR A 81 9.02 6.85 -12.45
N GLU A 82 10.35 6.96 -12.45
CA GLU A 82 11.02 8.18 -11.96
C GLU A 82 10.73 9.39 -12.85
N ALA A 83 10.74 9.22 -14.18
CA ALA A 83 10.35 10.27 -15.11
C ALA A 83 8.87 10.69 -14.90
N TRP A 84 7.98 9.73 -14.70
CA TRP A 84 6.57 9.99 -14.40
C TRP A 84 6.39 10.75 -13.07
N ARG A 85 7.14 10.36 -12.02
CA ARG A 85 7.15 11.05 -10.71
C ARG A 85 7.62 12.49 -10.84
N GLU A 86 8.69 12.72 -11.60
CA GLU A 86 9.27 14.05 -11.80
C GLU A 86 8.33 14.94 -12.63
N THR A 87 7.87 14.45 -13.78
CA THR A 87 6.97 15.23 -14.67
C THR A 87 5.64 15.57 -14.02
N ASN A 88 5.10 14.66 -13.17
CA ASN A 88 3.90 14.92 -12.39
C ASN A 88 4.16 15.58 -11.04
N LYS A 89 5.42 15.90 -10.70
CA LYS A 89 5.80 16.52 -9.42
C LYS A 89 5.24 15.79 -8.20
N LEU A 90 5.32 14.46 -8.17
CA LEU A 90 4.73 13.67 -7.09
C LEU A 90 5.40 13.87 -5.73
N TYR A 91 6.72 14.09 -5.72
CA TYR A 91 7.43 14.44 -4.49
C TYR A 91 6.92 15.76 -3.91
N GLU A 92 6.75 16.78 -4.75
CA GLU A 92 6.19 18.08 -4.36
C GLU A 92 4.74 17.93 -3.91
N LEU A 93 3.91 17.17 -4.65
CA LEU A 93 2.53 16.87 -4.28
C LEU A 93 2.47 16.27 -2.86
N TYR A 94 3.27 15.25 -2.57
CA TYR A 94 3.25 14.60 -1.27
C TYR A 94 3.69 15.54 -0.15
N ASP A 95 4.69 16.39 -0.41
CA ASP A 95 5.19 17.34 0.57
C ASP A 95 4.26 18.55 0.76
N THR A 96 3.35 18.86 -0.17
CA THR A 96 2.53 20.10 -0.13
C THR A 96 1.02 19.88 -0.13
N ILE A 97 0.52 18.66 -0.33
CA ILE A 97 -0.91 18.36 -0.30
C ILE A 97 -1.54 18.82 1.02
N ASP A 98 -2.70 19.44 0.93
CA ASP A 98 -3.48 19.83 2.10
C ASP A 98 -3.88 18.59 2.91
N ALA A 99 -3.70 18.65 4.23
CA ALA A 99 -3.94 17.52 5.10
C ALA A 99 -5.40 17.06 5.04
N ASP A 100 -6.37 17.97 4.98
CA ASP A 100 -7.79 17.61 4.89
C ASP A 100 -8.12 16.95 3.54
N ALA A 101 -7.49 17.41 2.45
CA ALA A 101 -7.61 16.77 1.14
C ALA A 101 -7.03 15.34 1.14
N PHE A 102 -5.90 15.13 1.82
CA PHE A 102 -5.34 13.80 2.03
C PHE A 102 -6.30 12.92 2.85
N GLU A 103 -6.91 13.47 3.92
CA GLU A 103 -7.89 12.76 4.74
C GLU A 103 -9.18 12.38 4.00
N ASP A 104 -9.69 13.27 3.17
CA ASP A 104 -10.83 13.00 2.29
C ASP A 104 -10.53 11.85 1.33
N ALA A 105 -9.31 11.83 0.76
CA ALA A 105 -8.88 10.75 -0.12
C ALA A 105 -8.84 9.40 0.59
N ARG A 106 -8.38 9.34 1.85
CA ARG A 106 -8.34 8.08 2.61
C ARG A 106 -9.73 7.46 2.81
N LYS A 107 -10.78 8.28 2.85
CA LYS A 107 -12.18 7.85 3.04
C LYS A 107 -12.87 7.37 1.77
N VAL A 108 -12.19 7.44 0.62
CA VAL A 108 -12.69 6.93 -0.67
C VAL A 108 -11.76 5.89 -1.32
N TYR A 109 -10.63 5.59 -0.68
CA TYR A 109 -9.65 4.61 -1.14
C TYR A 109 -9.24 3.65 -0.02
N HIS A 110 -8.32 2.73 -0.31
CA HIS A 110 -7.73 1.84 0.68
C HIS A 110 -7.03 2.66 1.77
N MET A 111 -7.38 2.39 3.02
CA MET A 111 -6.85 3.05 4.21
C MET A 111 -6.13 2.05 5.08
N TRP A 112 -4.94 2.40 5.57
CA TRP A 112 -4.26 1.61 6.58
C TRP A 112 -5.01 1.68 7.90
N SER A 113 -5.35 0.52 8.47
CA SER A 113 -6.06 0.43 9.76
C SER A 113 -5.20 0.80 10.97
N GLY A 114 -3.89 0.96 10.79
CA GLY A 114 -2.92 1.05 11.90
C GLY A 114 -2.40 -0.32 12.37
N ARG A 115 -2.96 -1.41 11.83
CA ARG A 115 -2.60 -2.77 12.19
C ARG A 115 -1.75 -3.48 11.14
N ARG A 116 -1.23 -4.64 11.52
CA ARG A 116 -0.41 -5.54 10.70
C ARG A 116 -1.00 -6.94 10.66
N ASP A 117 -0.72 -7.67 9.60
CA ASP A 117 -1.00 -9.11 9.51
C ASP A 117 0.04 -9.91 10.31
N LEU A 118 -0.13 -11.23 10.39
CA LEU A 118 0.76 -12.12 11.15
C LEU A 118 2.22 -12.09 10.67
N GLU A 119 2.48 -11.63 9.45
CA GLU A 119 3.80 -11.51 8.84
C GLU A 119 4.39 -10.09 8.98
N GLY A 120 3.67 -9.18 9.65
CA GLY A 120 4.08 -7.80 9.86
C GLY A 120 3.73 -6.84 8.72
N ARG A 121 2.97 -7.28 7.71
CA ARG A 121 2.55 -6.42 6.59
C ARG A 121 1.38 -5.54 7.02
N PRO A 122 1.33 -4.26 6.64
CA PRO A 122 0.23 -3.39 7.05
C PRO A 122 -1.11 -3.85 6.46
N VAL A 123 -2.15 -3.81 7.29
CA VAL A 123 -3.53 -4.18 6.91
C VAL A 123 -4.29 -2.95 6.45
N TYR A 124 -4.62 -2.94 5.16
CA TYR A 124 -5.43 -1.92 4.51
C TYR A 124 -6.88 -2.40 4.39
N VAL A 125 -7.83 -1.48 4.56
CA VAL A 125 -9.26 -1.72 4.41
C VAL A 125 -9.82 -0.74 3.39
N TYR A 126 -10.72 -1.20 2.53
CA TYR A 126 -11.48 -0.36 1.61
C TYR A 126 -12.96 -0.76 1.60
N GLU A 127 -13.83 0.17 1.99
CA GLU A 127 -15.27 -0.05 1.99
C GLU A 127 -15.96 0.78 0.90
N ILE A 128 -16.47 0.10 -0.14
CA ILE A 128 -17.07 0.78 -1.29
C ILE A 128 -18.37 1.50 -0.91
N SER A 129 -19.11 1.00 0.08
CA SER A 129 -20.35 1.62 0.57
C SER A 129 -20.14 3.06 1.07
N HIS A 130 -18.95 3.40 1.55
CA HIS A 130 -18.62 4.73 2.07
C HIS A 130 -18.35 5.76 0.96
N LEU A 131 -18.13 5.33 -0.29
CA LEU A 131 -17.88 6.24 -1.40
C LEU A 131 -18.99 7.28 -1.56
N LYS A 132 -20.26 6.87 -1.45
CA LYS A 132 -21.41 7.77 -1.68
C LYS A 132 -21.41 8.97 -0.72
N ASN A 133 -21.06 8.73 0.54
CA ASN A 133 -21.11 9.76 1.58
C ASN A 133 -19.88 10.67 1.54
N ASN A 134 -18.75 10.18 1.05
CA ASN A 134 -17.48 10.91 1.04
C ASN A 134 -17.15 11.53 -0.33
N MET A 135 -17.86 11.17 -1.40
CA MET A 135 -17.54 11.64 -2.77
C MET A 135 -17.60 13.17 -2.89
N ALA A 136 -18.53 13.84 -2.20
CA ALA A 136 -18.70 15.29 -2.34
C ALA A 136 -17.53 16.08 -1.71
N SER A 137 -17.01 15.66 -0.55
CA SER A 137 -15.81 16.30 0.02
C SER A 137 -14.59 15.98 -0.82
N PHE A 138 -14.43 14.71 -1.21
CA PHE A 138 -13.35 14.25 -2.08
C PHE A 138 -13.29 14.96 -3.44
N GLU A 139 -14.43 15.19 -4.10
CA GLU A 139 -14.46 15.92 -5.38
C GLU A 139 -14.04 17.38 -5.20
N ARG A 140 -14.47 18.02 -4.10
CA ARG A 140 -14.07 19.39 -3.79
C ARG A 140 -12.57 19.49 -3.55
N SER A 141 -12.00 18.60 -2.73
CA SER A 141 -10.58 18.61 -2.37
C SER A 141 -9.66 18.15 -3.50
N SER A 142 -10.11 17.25 -4.38
CA SER A 142 -9.32 16.79 -5.54
C SER A 142 -9.30 17.75 -6.73
N THR A 143 -10.21 18.73 -6.79
CA THR A 143 -10.33 19.65 -7.94
C THR A 143 -9.07 20.51 -8.15
N SER A 144 -8.41 20.92 -7.07
CA SER A 144 -7.19 21.76 -7.13
C SER A 144 -5.90 20.95 -7.31
N LEU A 145 -5.95 19.63 -7.23
CA LEU A 145 -4.77 18.76 -7.22
C LEU A 145 -4.41 18.24 -8.60
N GLN A 146 -4.44 19.08 -9.64
CA GLN A 146 -4.17 18.65 -11.02
C GLN A 146 -2.67 18.49 -11.33
N SER A 147 -2.38 17.60 -12.30
CA SER A 147 -1.40 17.83 -13.36
C SER A 147 -0.72 19.21 -13.45
N PRO A 148 0.60 19.39 -13.32
CA PRO A 148 1.22 20.56 -13.95
C PRO A 148 0.88 20.56 -15.43
N ALA A 149 0.53 21.73 -16.00
CA ALA A 149 0.16 21.83 -17.42
C ALA A 149 1.25 21.35 -18.38
N THR A 150 2.50 21.29 -17.91
CA THR A 150 3.69 20.86 -18.65
C THR A 150 3.96 19.35 -18.56
N ALA A 151 3.17 18.59 -17.80
CA ALA A 151 3.38 17.15 -17.66
C ALA A 151 3.04 16.43 -18.98
N ALA A 152 3.98 15.61 -19.48
CA ALA A 152 3.79 14.85 -20.73
C ALA A 152 2.69 13.79 -20.62
N ASP A 153 2.52 13.20 -19.43
CA ASP A 153 1.44 12.27 -19.09
C ASP A 153 0.74 12.73 -17.79
N PRO A 154 -0.22 13.67 -17.89
CA PRO A 154 -0.82 14.31 -16.74
C PRO A 154 -1.80 13.38 -16.01
N ILE A 155 -1.60 13.23 -14.69
CA ILE A 155 -2.51 12.47 -13.83
C ILE A 155 -3.76 13.31 -13.50
N PRO A 156 -4.98 12.76 -13.70
CA PRO A 156 -6.22 13.39 -13.25
C PRO A 156 -6.23 13.65 -11.74
N GLY A 157 -6.86 14.75 -11.28
CA GLY A 157 -6.84 15.16 -9.87
C GLY A 157 -7.24 14.06 -8.87
N LYS A 158 -8.30 13.30 -9.17
CA LYS A 158 -8.74 12.15 -8.35
C LYS A 158 -7.66 11.05 -8.25
N LEU A 159 -6.90 10.83 -9.32
CA LEU A 159 -5.81 9.85 -9.31
C LEU A 159 -4.54 10.42 -8.65
N ARG A 160 -4.35 11.75 -8.60
CA ARG A 160 -3.25 12.36 -7.85
C ARG A 160 -3.42 12.20 -6.34
N THR A 161 -4.64 12.30 -5.83
CA THR A 161 -4.89 11.95 -4.43
C THR A 161 -4.57 10.48 -4.14
N LEU A 162 -4.89 9.58 -5.07
CA LEU A 162 -4.50 8.17 -4.96
C LEU A 162 -2.97 8.02 -4.97
N CYS A 163 -2.24 8.75 -5.84
CA CYS A 163 -0.77 8.78 -5.81
C CYS A 163 -0.27 9.23 -4.44
N ALA A 164 -0.83 10.28 -3.84
CA ALA A 164 -0.42 10.74 -2.51
C ALA A 164 -0.61 9.65 -1.43
N LEU A 165 -1.66 8.81 -1.53
CA LEU A 165 -1.84 7.67 -0.63
C LEU A 165 -0.82 6.55 -0.88
N TYR A 166 -0.48 6.29 -2.14
CA TYR A 166 0.61 5.35 -2.46
C TYR A 166 1.96 5.86 -1.97
N GLU A 167 2.26 7.15 -2.13
CA GLU A 167 3.45 7.79 -1.57
C GLU A 167 3.48 7.63 -0.05
N HIS A 168 2.35 7.80 0.63
CA HIS A 168 2.26 7.57 2.08
C HIS A 168 2.57 6.13 2.47
N MET A 169 2.00 5.18 1.73
CA MET A 169 2.28 3.76 1.94
C MET A 169 3.78 3.47 1.80
N THR A 170 4.42 3.97 0.75
CA THR A 170 5.83 3.66 0.45
C THR A 170 6.84 4.48 1.25
N ALA A 171 6.50 5.71 1.63
CA ALA A 171 7.40 6.63 2.32
C ALA A 171 7.24 6.59 3.84
N PHE A 172 6.18 5.97 4.37
CA PHE A 172 5.93 5.88 5.81
C PHE A 172 5.50 4.50 6.26
N VAL A 173 4.36 3.98 5.78
CA VAL A 173 3.77 2.77 6.36
C VAL A 173 4.67 1.54 6.19
N LEU A 174 5.12 1.26 4.96
CA LEU A 174 6.02 0.15 4.66
C LEU A 174 7.36 0.24 5.41
N PRO A 175 8.14 1.34 5.32
CA PRO A 175 9.42 1.43 6.01
C PRO A 175 9.29 1.43 7.53
N MET A 176 8.19 1.96 8.08
CA MET A 176 7.90 1.83 9.51
C MET A 176 7.66 0.37 9.90
N CYS A 177 6.78 -0.34 9.20
CA CYS A 177 6.52 -1.76 9.48
C CYS A 177 7.78 -2.63 9.30
N ASP A 178 8.62 -2.30 8.32
CA ASP A 178 9.89 -2.96 8.04
C ASP A 178 10.88 -2.87 9.21
N ALA A 179 10.96 -1.69 9.83
CA ALA A 179 11.88 -1.41 10.94
C ALA A 179 11.48 -2.09 12.26
N LEU A 180 10.23 -2.59 12.36
CA LEU A 180 9.76 -3.24 13.58
C LEU A 180 10.35 -4.64 13.73
N PRO A 181 10.93 -4.98 14.89
CA PRO A 181 11.56 -6.29 15.09
C PRO A 181 10.58 -7.37 15.52
N ASP A 182 9.34 -7.02 15.89
CA ASP A 182 8.31 -7.95 16.37
C ASP A 182 7.55 -8.61 15.20
N ARG A 183 8.30 -9.15 14.23
CA ARG A 183 7.78 -9.85 13.05
C ARG A 183 8.53 -11.15 12.80
N PRO A 184 7.92 -12.15 12.14
CA PRO A 184 8.53 -13.49 12.01
C PRO A 184 9.83 -13.52 11.20
N HIS A 185 9.97 -12.63 10.21
CA HIS A 185 11.06 -12.64 9.23
C HIS A 185 11.79 -11.28 9.15
N PRO A 186 12.45 -10.82 10.23
CA PRO A 186 13.11 -9.51 10.27
C PRO A 186 14.20 -9.34 9.20
N GLU A 187 14.77 -10.43 8.69
CA GLU A 187 15.74 -10.48 7.59
C GLU A 187 15.17 -10.09 6.22
N THR A 188 13.86 -10.25 6.03
CA THR A 188 13.19 -9.98 4.75
C THR A 188 12.38 -8.69 4.86
N PRO A 189 12.61 -7.67 4.01
CA PRO A 189 11.92 -6.41 4.19
C PRO A 189 10.41 -6.44 3.91
N ILE A 190 9.66 -5.66 4.69
CA ILE A 190 8.24 -5.43 4.45
C ILE A 190 8.08 -4.46 3.27
N SER A 191 7.66 -5.00 2.12
CA SER A 191 7.48 -4.26 0.88
C SER A 191 6.10 -4.44 0.24
N THR A 192 5.24 -5.23 0.88
CA THR A 192 3.89 -5.57 0.41
C THR A 192 2.84 -5.32 1.50
N THR A 193 1.57 -5.30 1.11
CA THR A 193 0.44 -4.94 1.95
C THR A 193 -0.68 -5.99 1.85
N THR A 194 -1.44 -6.16 2.93
CA THR A 194 -2.60 -7.05 3.00
C THR A 194 -3.88 -6.22 2.99
N HIS A 195 -4.81 -6.52 2.09
CA HIS A 195 -6.01 -5.70 1.86
C HIS A 195 -7.28 -6.47 2.18
N ILE A 196 -8.24 -5.80 2.83
CA ILE A 196 -9.63 -6.23 2.94
C ILE A 196 -10.48 -5.26 2.12
N VAL A 197 -11.13 -5.75 1.07
CA VAL A 197 -12.00 -4.95 0.21
C VAL A 197 -13.43 -5.40 0.41
N ASP A 198 -14.23 -4.55 1.05
CA ASP A 198 -15.64 -4.80 1.28
C ASP A 198 -16.47 -4.12 0.19
N VAL A 199 -17.08 -4.96 -0.66
CA VAL A 199 -17.96 -4.52 -1.75
C VAL A 199 -19.43 -4.60 -1.37
N SER A 200 -19.76 -4.84 -0.10
CA SER A 200 -21.12 -4.84 0.43
C SER A 200 -21.86 -3.55 0.09
N GLY A 201 -23.14 -3.67 -0.24
CA GLY A 201 -23.99 -2.52 -0.56
C GLY A 201 -23.73 -1.91 -1.94
N LEU A 202 -22.74 -2.40 -2.70
CA LEU A 202 -22.53 -1.99 -4.09
C LEU A 202 -23.54 -2.68 -5.01
N GLY A 203 -24.33 -1.89 -5.73
CA GLY A 203 -25.16 -2.39 -6.83
C GLY A 203 -24.38 -2.44 -8.15
N LEU A 204 -24.87 -3.21 -9.13
CA LEU A 204 -24.20 -3.36 -10.44
C LEU A 204 -23.99 -2.02 -11.17
N MET A 205 -24.99 -1.14 -11.15
CA MET A 205 -24.87 0.22 -11.73
C MET A 205 -23.84 1.07 -10.97
N GLY A 206 -23.77 0.94 -9.64
CA GLY A 206 -22.75 1.62 -8.84
C GLY A 206 -21.35 1.15 -9.20
N PHE A 207 -21.15 -0.17 -9.31
CA PHE A 207 -19.88 -0.72 -9.80
C PHE A 207 -19.53 -0.19 -11.19
N TRP A 208 -20.52 -0.11 -12.08
CA TRP A 208 -20.29 0.36 -13.45
C TRP A 208 -19.87 1.84 -13.52
N ASN A 209 -20.42 2.67 -12.64
CA ASN A 209 -19.99 4.06 -12.51
C ASN A 209 -18.54 4.20 -12.02
N LEU A 210 -18.04 3.22 -11.25
CA LEU A 210 -16.66 3.20 -10.73
C LEU A 210 -15.66 2.57 -11.69
N LYS A 211 -16.14 1.80 -12.65
CA LYS A 211 -15.34 0.95 -13.56
C LYS A 211 -14.16 1.69 -14.19
N ALA A 212 -14.41 2.83 -14.83
CA ALA A 212 -13.37 3.61 -15.52
C ALA A 212 -12.29 4.08 -14.55
N HIS A 213 -12.71 4.52 -13.35
CA HIS A 213 -11.80 4.97 -12.32
C HIS A 213 -10.95 3.82 -11.76
N MET A 214 -11.56 2.68 -11.45
CA MET A 214 -10.86 1.48 -10.97
C MET A 214 -9.85 0.97 -11.99
N GLN A 215 -10.21 0.98 -13.28
CA GLN A 215 -9.30 0.58 -14.36
C GLN A 215 -8.09 1.51 -14.44
N ALA A 216 -8.31 2.84 -14.40
CA ALA A 216 -7.22 3.81 -14.43
C ALA A 216 -6.31 3.72 -13.19
N ALA A 217 -6.91 3.54 -12.00
CA ALA A 217 -6.17 3.31 -10.76
C ALA A 217 -5.31 2.03 -10.82
N SER A 218 -5.86 0.94 -11.36
CA SER A 218 -5.11 -0.30 -11.56
C SER A 218 -3.95 -0.11 -12.53
N THR A 219 -4.18 0.52 -13.69
CA THR A 219 -3.12 0.78 -14.67
C THR A 219 -1.98 1.60 -14.06
N LEU A 220 -2.32 2.66 -13.32
CA LEU A 220 -1.37 3.50 -12.62
C LEU A 220 -0.57 2.71 -11.57
N ALA A 221 -1.24 1.91 -10.75
CA ALA A 221 -0.59 1.08 -9.73
C ALA A 221 0.35 0.03 -10.34
N SER A 222 -0.08 -0.68 -11.38
CA SER A 222 0.77 -1.67 -12.07
C SER A 222 1.97 -1.03 -12.78
N ALA A 223 1.81 0.19 -13.29
CA ALA A 223 2.90 0.92 -13.95
C ALA A 223 3.94 1.43 -12.96
N HIS A 224 3.51 2.05 -11.84
CA HIS A 224 4.39 2.87 -10.99
C HIS A 224 4.54 2.39 -9.54
N TYR A 225 3.70 1.47 -9.08
CA TYR A 225 3.77 0.87 -7.75
C TYR A 225 3.71 -0.67 -7.81
N PRO A 226 4.54 -1.31 -8.65
CA PRO A 226 4.48 -2.74 -8.87
C PRO A 226 4.74 -3.52 -7.58
N GLU A 227 4.14 -4.71 -7.46
CA GLU A 227 4.38 -5.68 -6.39
C GLU A 227 4.29 -5.09 -4.98
N THR A 228 3.32 -4.20 -4.74
CA THR A 228 3.00 -3.65 -3.40
C THR A 228 1.82 -4.35 -2.72
N LEU A 229 1.07 -5.16 -3.46
CA LEU A 229 -0.01 -6.00 -2.95
C LEU A 229 0.50 -7.42 -2.70
N GLU A 230 0.30 -7.93 -1.47
CA GLU A 230 0.56 -9.33 -1.11
C GLU A 230 -0.70 -10.17 -1.33
N ARG A 231 -1.77 -9.81 -0.61
CA ARG A 231 -3.06 -10.51 -0.58
C ARG A 231 -4.19 -9.50 -0.52
N LEU A 232 -5.28 -9.80 -1.21
CA LEU A 232 -6.51 -9.03 -1.19
C LEU A 232 -7.68 -9.95 -0.87
N TYR A 233 -8.30 -9.77 0.28
CA TYR A 233 -9.51 -10.47 0.67
C TYR A 233 -10.73 -9.64 0.28
N MET A 234 -11.50 -10.14 -0.67
CA MET A 234 -12.72 -9.48 -1.10
C MET A 234 -13.93 -10.09 -0.38
N VAL A 235 -14.67 -9.25 0.32
CA VAL A 235 -15.81 -9.66 1.16
C VAL A 235 -17.08 -8.92 0.72
N GLY A 236 -18.24 -9.45 1.12
CA GLY A 236 -19.51 -8.79 0.80
C GLY A 236 -19.90 -8.87 -0.67
N THR A 237 -19.34 -9.83 -1.42
CA THR A 237 -19.60 -9.95 -2.86
C THR A 237 -21.08 -10.23 -3.14
N PRO A 238 -21.77 -9.39 -3.93
CA PRO A 238 -23.19 -9.58 -4.23
C PRO A 238 -23.39 -10.75 -5.21
N LEU A 239 -24.62 -11.24 -5.36
CA LEU A 239 -24.94 -12.38 -6.25
C LEU A 239 -24.53 -12.17 -7.72
N PHE A 240 -24.43 -10.91 -8.18
CA PHE A 240 -23.98 -10.58 -9.54
C PHE A 240 -22.45 -10.51 -9.69
N PHE A 241 -21.69 -10.67 -8.60
CA PHE A 241 -20.24 -10.52 -8.59
C PHE A 241 -19.48 -11.46 -9.55
N PRO A 242 -19.91 -12.71 -9.82
CA PRO A 242 -19.24 -13.55 -10.83
C PRO A 242 -19.15 -12.88 -12.21
N THR A 243 -20.14 -12.07 -12.59
CA THR A 243 -20.11 -11.28 -13.83
C THR A 243 -19.04 -10.20 -13.77
N VAL A 244 -18.96 -9.47 -12.65
CA VAL A 244 -17.93 -8.46 -12.39
C VAL A 244 -16.53 -9.06 -12.40
N TRP A 245 -16.36 -10.22 -11.77
CA TRP A 245 -15.09 -10.94 -11.71
C TRP A 245 -14.57 -11.32 -13.10
N GLY A 246 -15.47 -11.73 -14.01
CA GLY A 246 -15.12 -11.99 -15.41
C GLY A 246 -14.47 -10.79 -16.11
N TRP A 247 -14.89 -9.57 -15.76
CA TRP A 247 -14.29 -8.34 -16.29
C TRP A 247 -12.99 -7.98 -15.58
N ILE A 248 -12.93 -8.09 -14.24
CA ILE A 248 -11.74 -7.82 -13.44
C ILE A 248 -10.56 -8.67 -13.95
N LYS A 249 -10.76 -9.96 -14.23
CA LYS A 249 -9.72 -10.83 -14.80
C LYS A 249 -9.13 -10.37 -16.14
N ARG A 250 -9.81 -9.46 -16.85
CA ARG A 250 -9.32 -8.89 -18.11
C ARG A 250 -8.59 -7.56 -17.93
N TRP A 251 -8.75 -6.89 -16.80
CA TRP A 251 -8.14 -5.58 -16.53
C TRP A 251 -6.86 -5.71 -15.72
N PHE A 252 -6.83 -6.67 -14.79
CA PHE A 252 -5.68 -6.94 -13.95
C PHE A 252 -4.82 -8.04 -14.57
N ASP A 253 -3.51 -7.93 -14.37
CA ASP A 253 -2.58 -8.98 -14.80
C ASP A 253 -2.79 -10.27 -13.97
N PRO A 254 -2.39 -11.44 -14.49
CA PRO A 254 -2.60 -12.71 -13.80
C PRO A 254 -2.02 -12.79 -12.38
N VAL A 255 -0.86 -12.16 -12.13
CA VAL A 255 -0.20 -12.17 -10.81
C VAL A 255 -1.07 -11.41 -9.81
N THR A 256 -1.58 -10.24 -10.20
CA THR A 256 -2.51 -9.49 -9.35
C THR A 256 -3.81 -10.26 -9.10
N THR A 257 -4.40 -10.88 -10.13
CA THR A 257 -5.65 -11.65 -9.95
C THR A 257 -5.48 -12.86 -9.03
N ALA A 258 -4.30 -13.50 -9.03
CA ALA A 258 -4.00 -14.66 -8.18
C ALA A 258 -3.94 -14.31 -6.69
N LYS A 259 -3.70 -13.03 -6.35
CA LYS A 259 -3.66 -12.51 -4.98
C LYS A 259 -5.04 -12.16 -4.42
N ILE A 260 -6.08 -12.17 -5.25
CA ILE A 260 -7.46 -11.82 -4.86
C ILE A 260 -8.20 -13.07 -4.40
N HIS A 261 -8.58 -13.09 -3.14
CA HIS A 261 -9.37 -14.13 -2.49
C HIS A 261 -10.80 -13.63 -2.28
N ILE A 262 -11.74 -14.10 -3.08
CA ILE A 262 -13.16 -13.79 -2.91
C ILE A 262 -13.74 -14.72 -1.86
N LEU A 263 -14.23 -14.16 -0.75
CA LEU A 263 -14.74 -14.92 0.38
C LEU A 263 -16.27 -14.90 0.42
N ALA A 264 -16.86 -16.07 0.65
CA ALA A 264 -18.27 -16.16 1.03
C ALA A 264 -18.45 -15.68 2.47
N ALA A 265 -19.66 -15.20 2.82
CA ALA A 265 -19.93 -14.61 4.13
C ALA A 265 -19.55 -15.53 5.32
N ALA A 266 -19.79 -16.84 5.19
CA ALA A 266 -19.45 -17.82 6.22
C ALA A 266 -17.92 -18.01 6.39
N ASP A 267 -17.13 -17.71 5.36
CA ASP A 267 -15.69 -17.95 5.33
C ASP A 267 -14.87 -16.69 5.67
N VAL A 268 -15.50 -15.51 5.72
CA VAL A 268 -14.81 -14.23 6.00
C VAL A 268 -13.99 -14.29 7.29
N ALA A 269 -14.65 -14.53 8.42
CA ALA A 269 -13.98 -14.56 9.71
C ALA A 269 -12.93 -15.68 9.84
N PRO A 270 -13.23 -16.96 9.52
CA PRO A 270 -12.24 -18.02 9.67
C PRO A 270 -11.05 -17.83 8.74
N THR A 271 -11.22 -17.37 7.50
CA THR A 271 -10.10 -17.12 6.58
C THR A 271 -9.25 -15.93 7.01
N LEU A 272 -9.86 -14.80 7.37
CA LEU A 272 -9.09 -13.60 7.78
C LEU A 272 -8.27 -13.85 9.05
N ARG A 273 -8.79 -14.64 9.99
CA ARG A 273 -8.08 -15.02 11.22
C ARG A 273 -6.87 -15.93 10.99
N LEU A 274 -6.73 -16.54 9.81
CA LEU A 274 -5.50 -17.26 9.43
C LEU A 274 -4.38 -16.30 9.01
N ALA A 275 -4.70 -15.05 8.68
CA ALA A 275 -3.75 -14.06 8.21
C ALA A 275 -3.55 -12.90 9.21
N ILE A 276 -4.57 -12.54 9.98
CA ILE A 276 -4.59 -11.36 10.85
C ILE A 276 -5.02 -11.80 12.26
N ARG A 277 -4.30 -11.36 13.31
CA ARG A 277 -4.68 -11.66 14.70
C ARG A 277 -6.08 -11.11 14.99
N PRO A 278 -6.90 -11.78 15.82
CA PRO A 278 -8.22 -11.26 16.19
C PRO A 278 -8.19 -9.80 16.69
N ALA A 279 -7.23 -9.45 17.55
CA ALA A 279 -7.04 -8.09 18.07
C ALA A 279 -6.69 -7.02 17.01
N ASP A 280 -6.19 -7.45 15.85
CA ASP A 280 -5.78 -6.58 14.73
C ASP A 280 -6.82 -6.55 13.60
N LEU A 281 -7.86 -7.38 13.69
CA LEU A 281 -8.92 -7.50 12.69
C LEU A 281 -10.16 -6.72 13.15
N PRO A 282 -10.74 -5.81 12.34
CA PRO A 282 -11.96 -5.10 12.71
C PRO A 282 -13.11 -6.05 13.10
N ARG A 283 -13.89 -5.69 14.14
CA ARG A 283 -15.05 -6.48 14.59
C ARG A 283 -16.01 -6.85 13.47
N LYS A 284 -16.23 -5.93 12.52
CA LYS A 284 -17.08 -6.13 11.33
C LYS A 284 -16.68 -7.37 10.51
N TYR A 285 -15.39 -7.72 10.48
CA TYR A 285 -14.86 -8.86 9.74
C TYR A 285 -14.60 -10.07 10.64
N GLY A 286 -15.14 -10.05 11.87
CA GLY A 286 -15.02 -11.12 12.84
C GLY A 286 -13.74 -11.07 13.67
N GLY A 287 -13.12 -9.92 13.85
CA GLY A 287 -12.05 -9.75 14.85
C GLY A 287 -12.54 -9.11 16.15
N GLU A 288 -11.61 -8.47 16.85
CA GLU A 288 -11.81 -7.85 18.17
C GLU A 288 -11.47 -6.35 18.15
N LEU A 289 -10.90 -5.85 17.05
CA LEU A 289 -10.51 -4.46 16.92
C LEU A 289 -11.74 -3.54 16.82
N GLU A 290 -11.80 -2.58 17.74
CA GLU A 290 -12.72 -1.43 17.71
C GLU A 290 -12.22 -0.38 16.72
N TRP A 291 -12.48 -0.62 15.44
CA TRP A 291 -12.12 0.29 14.37
C TRP A 291 -13.13 0.18 13.23
N GLU A 292 -13.56 1.32 12.70
CA GLU A 292 -14.48 1.42 11.56
C GLU A 292 -13.81 2.17 10.41
N TYR A 293 -14.19 1.84 9.18
CA TYR A 293 -13.63 2.50 8.00
C TYR A 293 -13.94 4.01 8.01
N GLY A 294 -12.90 4.81 7.77
CA GLY A 294 -12.97 6.27 7.85
C GLY A 294 -12.46 6.84 9.17
N MET A 295 -12.28 6.01 10.21
CA MET A 295 -11.55 6.40 11.41
C MET A 295 -10.04 6.52 11.12
N PRO A 296 -9.31 7.35 11.88
CA PRO A 296 -7.85 7.35 11.84
C PRO A 296 -7.26 5.96 12.11
N PRO A 297 -6.02 5.68 11.63
CA PRO A 297 -5.31 4.46 11.97
C PRO A 297 -5.20 4.26 13.50
N SER A 298 -5.33 3.01 13.96
CA SER A 298 -5.04 2.63 15.34
C SER A 298 -3.78 1.77 15.37
N ALA A 299 -2.65 2.38 15.73
CA ALA A 299 -1.34 1.71 15.79
C ALA A 299 -1.33 0.55 16.79
N ASP A 300 -0.83 -0.63 16.38
CA ASP A 300 -0.69 -1.79 17.28
C ASP A 300 0.37 -1.58 18.38
N ALA A 301 0.31 -2.43 19.42
CA ALA A 301 1.16 -2.28 20.59
C ALA A 301 2.66 -2.36 20.27
N GLY A 302 3.05 -3.08 19.21
CA GLY A 302 4.41 -3.12 18.71
C GLY A 302 4.85 -1.79 18.14
N ILE A 303 4.01 -1.20 17.28
CA ILE A 303 4.22 0.13 16.71
C ILE A 303 4.32 1.19 17.82
N VAL A 304 3.34 1.26 18.73
CA VAL A 304 3.31 2.29 19.79
C VAL A 304 4.53 2.21 20.71
N ARG A 305 5.00 1.00 21.00
CA ARG A 305 6.19 0.77 21.82
C ARG A 305 7.48 1.19 21.11
N ALA A 306 7.61 0.87 19.83
CA ALA A 306 8.84 1.12 19.07
C ALA A 306 8.92 2.56 18.53
N VAL A 307 7.79 3.14 18.14
CA VAL A 307 7.69 4.46 17.50
C VAL A 307 7.12 5.45 18.51
N VAL A 308 7.97 5.90 19.43
CA VAL A 308 7.62 6.80 20.53
C VAL A 308 7.02 8.10 19.99
N GLY A 309 5.78 8.37 20.39
CA GLY A 309 5.00 9.53 19.95
C GLY A 309 3.87 9.17 18.97
N LEU A 310 3.97 8.03 18.27
CA LEU A 310 2.88 7.54 17.44
C LEU A 310 1.82 6.87 18.32
N LYS A 311 0.59 7.38 18.27
CA LYS A 311 -0.50 7.02 19.18
C LYS A 311 -1.45 5.99 18.57
N ALA A 312 -2.09 5.19 19.42
CA ALA A 312 -3.11 4.23 19.02
C ALA A 312 -4.52 4.83 19.04
N GLU A 313 -4.69 5.92 19.79
CA GLU A 313 -5.96 6.58 20.03
C GLU A 313 -6.36 7.46 18.83
N PRO A 314 -7.61 7.36 18.33
CA PRO A 314 -8.05 8.11 17.16
C PRO A 314 -7.92 9.64 17.27
N ASP A 315 -8.13 10.20 18.46
CA ASP A 315 -8.08 11.64 18.75
C ASP A 315 -6.66 12.19 18.83
N ALA A 316 -5.66 11.31 19.00
CA ALA A 316 -4.26 11.67 19.07
C ALA A 316 -3.48 11.38 17.76
N TRP A 317 -4.16 10.86 16.73
CA TRP A 317 -3.52 10.56 15.45
C TRP A 317 -3.17 11.84 14.67
N VAL A 318 -1.93 11.90 14.17
CA VAL A 318 -1.48 13.00 13.30
C VAL A 318 -1.99 12.76 11.87
N GLY A 319 -2.99 13.55 11.47
CA GLY A 319 -3.55 13.50 10.12
C GLY A 319 -2.60 13.99 9.02
N GLY A 320 -2.94 13.69 7.77
CA GLY A 320 -2.20 14.07 6.58
C GLY A 320 -0.99 13.18 6.27
N PRO A 321 -0.15 13.61 5.31
CA PRO A 321 1.07 12.90 4.93
C PRO A 321 2.07 12.78 6.09
N LEU A 322 2.62 11.58 6.30
CA LEU A 322 3.72 11.29 7.21
C LEU A 322 4.90 10.69 6.43
N ARG A 323 6.13 10.91 6.85
CA ARG A 323 7.32 10.33 6.23
C ARG A 323 8.20 9.66 7.27
N TRP A 324 8.67 8.46 6.97
CA TRP A 324 9.72 7.78 7.72
C TRP A 324 11.08 8.27 7.23
N VAL A 325 11.86 8.87 8.13
CA VAL A 325 13.16 9.48 7.81
C VAL A 325 14.24 8.77 8.64
N PRO A 326 15.02 7.86 8.04
CA PRO A 326 16.14 7.20 8.71
C PRO A 326 17.14 8.22 9.28
N GLN A 327 17.72 7.92 10.44
CA GLN A 327 18.69 8.80 11.08
C GLN A 327 20.13 8.28 10.92
N PRO A 328 21.14 9.17 10.82
CA PRO A 328 22.54 8.78 10.96
C PRO A 328 22.78 8.15 12.33
N GLY A 329 23.29 6.92 12.37
CA GLY A 329 23.55 6.19 13.63
C GLY A 329 22.49 5.15 14.01
N GLY A 330 21.46 4.95 13.19
CA GLY A 330 20.36 4.03 13.46
C GLY A 330 19.08 4.75 13.86
N GLY A 331 17.96 4.02 13.83
CA GLY A 331 16.64 4.59 14.12
C GLY A 331 16.06 5.46 12.99
N ALA A 332 14.96 6.14 13.28
CA ALA A 332 14.25 7.00 12.35
C ALA A 332 13.38 8.06 13.05
N LYS A 333 12.97 9.08 12.28
CA LYS A 333 11.95 10.05 12.67
C LYS A 333 10.71 9.86 11.81
N VAL A 334 9.54 10.04 12.41
CA VAL A 334 8.29 10.23 11.68
C VAL A 334 8.04 11.72 11.56
N VAL A 335 7.97 12.21 10.34
CA VAL A 335 7.84 13.63 10.05
C VAL A 335 6.53 13.92 9.33
N ALA A 336 5.71 14.80 9.90
CA ALA A 336 4.50 15.29 9.28
C ALA A 336 4.83 16.23 8.11
N ARG A 337 4.22 15.95 6.96
CA ARG A 337 4.37 16.66 5.67
C ARG A 337 3.02 17.21 5.21
N GLY A 338 2.99 17.88 4.05
CA GLY A 338 1.80 18.51 3.51
C GLY A 338 1.56 19.90 4.09
N THR A 339 0.36 20.43 3.93
CA THR A 339 -0.04 21.72 4.47
C THR A 339 -1.25 21.62 5.41
N VAL A 340 -1.33 22.52 6.38
CA VAL A 340 -2.52 22.74 7.21
C VAL A 340 -2.84 24.22 7.18
N GLN A 341 -4.07 24.56 6.76
CA GLN A 341 -4.48 25.97 6.58
C GLN A 341 -3.50 26.76 5.69
N GLY A 342 -2.99 26.11 4.63
CA GLY A 342 -2.02 26.69 3.69
C GLY A 342 -0.59 26.85 4.22
N LYS A 343 -0.30 26.43 5.45
CA LYS A 343 1.06 26.46 6.02
C LYS A 343 1.74 25.10 5.86
N GLN A 344 2.96 25.11 5.32
CA GLN A 344 3.80 23.93 5.16
C GLN A 344 4.10 23.28 6.52
N ARG A 345 3.97 21.95 6.58
CA ARG A 345 4.40 21.14 7.72
C ARG A 345 5.76 20.47 7.44
N ASP A 346 6.63 20.54 8.44
CA ASP A 346 7.88 19.78 8.55
C ASP A 346 8.16 19.55 10.03
N GLU A 347 7.30 18.74 10.66
CA GLU A 347 7.29 18.55 12.12
C GLU A 347 7.60 17.10 12.46
N VAL A 348 8.58 16.88 13.35
CA VAL A 348 8.85 15.55 13.90
C VAL A 348 7.76 15.22 14.92
N VAL A 349 6.96 14.20 14.62
CA VAL A 349 5.81 13.81 15.45
C VAL A 349 6.01 12.50 16.20
N ALA A 350 6.96 11.68 15.76
CA ALA A 350 7.38 10.49 16.49
C ALA A 350 8.83 10.13 16.17
N VAL A 351 9.43 9.29 17.00
CA VAL A 351 10.81 8.81 16.86
C VAL A 351 10.87 7.30 17.07
N PHE A 352 11.74 6.64 16.33
CA PHE A 352 12.06 5.22 16.47
C PHE A 352 13.54 5.10 16.79
N ASP A 353 13.87 4.47 17.92
CA ASP A 353 15.24 4.16 18.30
C ASP A 353 15.52 2.67 18.08
N SER A 354 16.48 2.37 17.20
CA SER A 354 16.89 0.99 16.93
C SER A 354 17.63 0.32 18.10
N GLY A 355 18.08 1.08 19.10
CA GLY A 355 18.88 0.61 20.22
C GLY A 355 18.10 0.06 21.43
N GLU A 356 16.78 0.29 21.53
CA GLU A 356 16.00 0.03 22.74
C GLU A 356 14.97 -1.11 22.66
N VAL A 357 14.93 -1.90 21.59
CA VAL A 357 14.14 -3.14 21.62
C VAL A 357 14.92 -4.23 22.36
N LYS A 358 15.09 -4.02 23.68
CA LYS A 358 15.46 -5.09 24.60
C LYS A 358 14.34 -6.11 24.59
N ALA A 359 14.68 -7.34 24.24
CA ALA A 359 13.81 -8.50 24.42
C ALA A 359 13.21 -8.46 25.83
N ALA A 360 11.89 -8.39 25.91
CA ALA A 360 11.13 -8.60 27.15
C ALA A 360 10.54 -10.00 27.12
#